data_AF-A0A924R254-F1
#
_entry.id   AF-A0A924R254-F1
#
_cell.length_a   1.000
_cell.length_b   1.000
_cell.length_c   1.000
_cell.angle_alpha   90.00
_cell.angle_beta   90.00
_cell.angle_gamma   90.00
#
_symmetry.space_group_name_H-M   'P 1'
#
loop_
_entity.id
_entity.type
_entity.pdbx_description
1 polymer ?
#
loop_
_entity_poly.entity_id
_entity_poly.type
_entity_poly.pdbx_seq_one_letter_code
_entity_poly.pdbx_strand_id
1 'polypeptide(L)' 'MGGLRDVAPPPLPITVEQRAKELVRAIDAGGLPLNPAVVNHIARQLGLEVSVHAPVAHTVERIRKALESL' A
#
# COMPACT_ATOMS: atom_id res chain seq x y z
N MET A 1 -8.55 -33.05 -30.87
CA MET A 1 -8.03 -33.19 -29.49
C MET A 1 -7.20 -31.94 -29.18
N GLY A 2 -7.86 -30.83 -28.78
CA GLY A 2 -7.18 -29.55 -28.53
C GLY A 2 -7.20 -29.25 -27.04
N GLY A 3 -6.03 -29.30 -26.40
CA GLY A 3 -5.87 -29.11 -24.97
C GLY A 3 -6.41 -27.76 -24.50
N LEU A 4 -7.17 -27.81 -23.41
CA LEU A 4 -7.56 -26.66 -22.61
C LEU A 4 -6.30 -25.86 -22.29
N ARG A 5 -6.19 -24.67 -22.88
CA ARG A 5 -5.11 -23.73 -22.58
C ARG A 5 -5.19 -23.42 -21.09
N ASP A 6 -4.08 -23.69 -20.39
CA ASP A 6 -3.88 -23.34 -18.99
C ASP A 6 -3.95 -21.81 -18.87
N VAL A 7 -5.17 -21.29 -18.66
CA VAL A 7 -5.37 -19.88 -18.36
C VAL A 7 -4.99 -19.71 -16.91
N ALA A 8 -3.79 -19.17 -16.67
CA ALA A 8 -3.34 -18.84 -15.33
C ALA A 8 -4.44 -18.04 -14.61
N PRO A 9 -4.77 -18.37 -13.35
CA PRO A 9 -5.81 -17.67 -12.62
C PRO A 9 -5.47 -16.16 -12.58
N PRO A 10 -6.48 -15.28 -12.65
CA PRO A 10 -6.24 -13.85 -12.55
C PRO A 10 -5.48 -13.55 -11.25
N PRO A 11 -4.50 -12.63 -11.27
CA PRO A 11 -3.76 -12.28 -10.07
C PRO A 11 -4.76 -11.85 -8.99
N LEU A 12 -4.58 -12.39 -7.78
CA LEU A 12 -5.42 -12.06 -6.64
C LEU A 12 -5.44 -10.54 -6.43
N PRO A 13 -6.58 -9.96 -5.99
CA PRO A 13 -6.66 -8.53 -5.72
C PRO A 13 -5.59 -8.15 -4.69
N ILE A 14 -4.81 -7.10 -5.00
CA ILE A 14 -3.74 -6.64 -4.11
C ILE A 14 -4.36 -6.18 -2.79
N THR A 15 -3.94 -6.82 -1.69
CA THR A 15 -4.40 -6.48 -0.34
C THR A 15 -3.90 -5.10 0.08
N VAL A 16 -4.59 -4.49 1.03
CA VAL A 16 -4.19 -3.18 1.60
C VAL A 16 -2.78 -3.24 2.17
N GLU A 17 -2.44 -4.35 2.85
CA GLU A 17 -1.12 -4.58 3.43
C GLU A 17 -0.03 -4.61 2.36
N GLN A 18 -0.30 -5.27 1.22
CA GLN A 18 0.64 -5.33 0.12
C GLN A 18 0.84 -3.94 -0.51
N ARG A 19 -0.24 -3.17 -0.71
CA ARG A 19 -0.13 -1.78 -1.18
C ARG A 19 0.69 -0.91 -0.22
N ALA A 20 0.49 -1.08 1.08
CA ALA A 20 1.24 -0.35 2.10
C ALA A 20 2.73 -0.72 2.09
N LYS A 21 3.07 -2.01 1.94
CA LYS A 21 4.46 -2.48 1.79
C LYS A 21 5.11 -1.90 0.54
N GLU A 22 4.41 -1.92 -0.59
CA GLU A 22 4.90 -1.33 -1.85
C GLU A 22 5.14 0.18 -1.73
N LEU A 23 4.21 0.90 -1.10
CA LEU A 23 4.36 2.33 -0.82
C LEU A 23 5.62 2.61 0.00
N VAL A 24 5.79 1.91 1.13
CA VAL A 24 6.94 2.09 2.03
C VAL A 24 8.23 1.77 1.29
N ARG A 25 8.29 0.66 0.55
CA ARG A 25 9.47 0.25 -0.21
C ARG A 25 9.85 1.26 -1.28
N ALA A 26 8.88 1.82 -1.99
CA ALA A 26 9.14 2.85 -3.00
C ALA A 26 9.73 4.12 -2.36
N ILE A 27 9.26 4.49 -1.17
CA ILE A 27 9.78 5.64 -0.42
C ILE A 27 11.19 5.39 0.11
N ASP A 28 11.45 4.20 0.64
CA ASP A 28 12.79 3.80 1.10
C ASP A 28 13.81 3.81 -0.03
N ALA A 29 13.39 3.48 -1.25
CA ALA A 29 14.20 3.57 -2.46
C ALA A 29 14.45 5.01 -2.95
N GLY A 30 13.99 6.04 -2.22
CA GLY A 30 14.12 7.45 -2.58
C GLY A 30 12.96 8.00 -3.43
N GLY A 31 11.90 7.23 -3.63
CA GLY A 31 10.68 7.70 -4.28
C GLY A 31 9.86 8.62 -3.38
N LEU A 32 9.07 9.51 -3.99
CA LEU A 32 8.10 10.32 -3.27
C LEU A 32 6.68 9.96 -3.75
N PRO A 33 5.70 9.84 -2.83
CA PRO A 33 4.33 9.59 -3.23
C PRO A 33 3.81 10.78 -4.04
N LEU A 34 3.36 10.50 -5.27
CA LEU A 34 2.84 11.51 -6.19
C LEU A 34 1.57 12.20 -5.67
N ASN A 35 0.83 11.54 -4.77
CA ASN A 35 -0.40 12.06 -4.22
C ASN A 35 -0.54 11.75 -2.71
N PRO A 36 -0.59 12.79 -1.84
CA PRO A 36 -0.81 12.61 -0.40
C PRO A 36 -2.13 11.91 -0.07
N ALA A 37 -3.17 12.09 -0.89
CA ALA A 37 -4.47 11.46 -0.66
C ALA A 37 -4.40 9.93 -0.76
N VAL A 38 -3.52 9.39 -1.62
CA VAL A 38 -3.31 7.94 -1.74
C VAL A 38 -2.68 7.39 -0.46
N VAL A 39 -1.68 8.08 0.09
CA VAL A 39 -1.04 7.71 1.35
C VAL A 39 -2.06 7.70 2.49
N ASN A 40 -2.86 8.75 2.61
CA ASN A 40 -3.90 8.85 3.63
C ASN A 40 -4.98 7.78 3.47
N HIS A 41 -5.35 7.46 2.24
CA HIS A 41 -6.32 6.40 1.96
C HIS A 41 -5.79 5.03 2.41
N ILE A 42 -4.55 4.68 2.06
CA ILE A 42 -3.92 3.42 2.50
C ILE A 42 -3.85 3.37 4.03
N ALA A 43 -3.45 4.46 4.69
CA ALA A 43 -3.43 4.53 6.15
C ALA A 43 -4.82 4.25 6.77
N ARG A 44 -5.88 4.86 6.25
CA ARG A 44 -7.26 4.62 6.72
C ARG A 44 -7.70 3.19 6.50
N GLN A 45 -7.33 2.58 5.37
CA GLN A 45 -7.62 1.19 5.07
C GLN A 45 -6.89 0.21 6.00
N LEU A 46 -5.71 0.59 6.52
CA LEU A 46 -5.01 -0.12 7.59
C LEU A 46 -5.59 0.13 9.00
N GLY A 47 -6.66 0.91 9.12
CA GLY A 47 -7.26 1.26 10.40
C GLY A 47 -6.56 2.42 11.14
N LEU A 48 -5.66 3.15 10.48
CA LEU A 48 -5.01 4.31 11.07
C LEU A 48 -5.86 5.57 10.92
N GLU A 49 -6.03 6.31 12.01
CA GLU A 49 -6.61 7.65 11.96
C GLU A 49 -5.60 8.68 11.44
N VAL A 50 -5.93 9.38 10.35
CA VAL A 50 -5.05 10.37 9.73
C VAL A 50 -5.78 11.68 9.43
N SER A 51 -5.15 12.78 9.84
CA SER A 51 -5.61 14.13 9.50
C SER A 51 -5.27 14.47 8.05
N VAL A 52 -6.15 15.18 7.38
CA VAL A 52 -5.91 15.68 6.01
C VAL A 52 -4.78 16.70 5.94
N HIS A 53 -4.43 17.32 7.06
CA HIS A 53 -3.34 18.28 7.19
C HIS A 53 -2.05 17.64 7.72
N ALA A 54 -2.05 16.33 8.00
CA ALA A 54 -0.85 15.66 8.49
C ALA A 54 0.25 15.68 7.41
N PRO A 55 1.51 15.95 7.78
CA PRO A 55 2.62 15.79 6.86
C PRO A 55 2.69 14.36 6.33
N VAL A 56 2.87 14.19 5.02
CA VAL A 56 2.90 12.87 4.37
C VAL A 56 3.93 11.95 5.01
N ALA A 57 5.13 12.47 5.30
CA ALA A 57 6.19 11.72 5.96
C ALA A 57 5.71 11.11 7.29
N HIS A 58 5.00 11.88 8.10
CA HIS A 58 4.45 11.40 9.37
C HIS A 58 3.39 10.29 9.16
N THR A 59 2.54 10.42 8.14
CA THR A 59 1.60 9.35 7.78
C THR A 59 2.34 8.08 7.33
N VAL A 60 3.39 8.21 6.54
CA VAL A 60 4.21 7.08 6.07
C VAL A 60 4.88 6.37 7.25
N GLU A 61 5.40 7.10 8.23
CA GLU A 61 5.96 6.50 9.44
C GLU A 61 4.92 5.70 10.24
N ARG A 62 3.68 6.20 10.32
CA ARG A 62 2.59 5.45 10.97
C ARG A 62 2.22 4.19 10.21
N ILE A 63 2.23 4.22 8.87
CA ILE A 63 2.05 3.04 8.03
C ILE A 63 3.17 2.03 8.27
N ARG A 64 4.44 2.47 8.31
CA ARG A 64 5.59 1.61 8.62
C ARG A 64 5.39 0.87 9.94
N LYS A 65 5.08 1.61 11.01
CA LYS A 65 4.85 1.04 12.34
C LYS A 65 3.68 0.05 12.37
N ALA A 66 2.61 0.33 11.63
CA ALA A 66 1.48 -0.59 11.53
C ALA A 66 1.88 -1.91 10.88
N LEU A 67 2.69 -1.87 9.82
CA LEU A 67 3.19 -3.06 9.13
C LEU A 67 4.12 -3.92 9.99
N GLU A 68 4.83 -3.33 10.96
CA GLU A 68 5.65 -4.08 11.93
C GLU A 68 4.81 -4.82 12.98
N SER A 69 3.53 -4.45 13.13
CA SER A 69 2.61 -5.04 14.10
C SER A 69 1.63 -6.07 13.49
N LEU A 70 1.76 -6.35 12.18
CA LEU A 70 0.99 -7.36 11.44
C LEU A 70 1.75 -8.68 11.39
#